data_AF-A0A7V0WE24-F1
#
_entry.id   AF-A0A7V0WE24-F1
#
_cell.length_a   1.000
_cell.length_b   1.000
_cell.length_c   1.000
_cell.angle_alpha   90.00
_cell.angle_beta   90.00
_cell.angle_gamma   90.00
#
_symmetry.space_group_name_H-M   'P 1'
#
loop_
_entity.id
_entity.type
_entity.pdbx_description
1 polymer ?
#
loop_
_entity_poly.entity_id
_entity_poly.type
_entity_poly.pdbx_seq_one_letter_code
_entity_poly.pdbx_strand_id
1 'polypeptide(L)'
;SLFINPAITDVNASKEIGASMVEIHTGRYSDTRGRRQALELTKVKKAIKMALDIGLLVNAGHGLNYSNVKKIAAIKGLRGLYIGHSIVSRAVFIGMEKAVKEMKRLIKAGKR
;
A
#
# COMPACT_ATOMS: atom_id res chain seq x y z
N SER A 1 -1.96 14.45 3.92
CA SER A 1 -1.94 13.26 3.05
C SER A 1 -3.29 13.13 2.41
N LEU A 2 -3.39 12.81 1.12
CA LEU A 2 -4.67 12.50 0.47
C LEU A 2 -4.78 11.00 0.19
N PHE A 3 -5.92 10.39 0.55
CA PHE A 3 -6.19 9.00 0.24
C PHE A 3 -6.89 8.90 -1.12
N ILE A 4 -6.27 8.25 -2.10
CA ILE A 4 -6.68 8.33 -3.51
C ILE A 4 -6.66 6.97 -4.21
N ASN A 5 -7.41 6.85 -5.31
CA ASN A 5 -7.34 5.65 -6.13
C ASN A 5 -5.99 5.55 -6.85
N PRO A 6 -5.57 4.34 -7.29
CA PRO A 6 -4.40 4.16 -8.14
C PRO A 6 -4.69 4.61 -9.59
N ALA A 7 -5.10 5.86 -9.76
CA ALA A 7 -5.40 6.51 -11.04
C ALA A 7 -4.47 7.71 -11.25
N ILE A 8 -4.01 7.91 -12.49
CA ILE A 8 -3.08 9.01 -12.83
C ILE A 8 -3.75 10.37 -12.61
N THR A 9 -5.05 10.47 -12.91
CA THR A 9 -5.87 11.66 -12.68
C THR A 9 -5.86 12.09 -11.22
N ASP A 10 -6.05 11.14 -10.29
CA ASP A 10 -6.08 11.43 -8.86
C ASP A 10 -4.70 11.84 -8.33
N VAL A 11 -3.63 11.26 -8.88
CA VAL A 11 -2.23 11.61 -8.55
C VAL A 11 -1.91 13.04 -8.99
N ASN A 12 -2.26 13.41 -10.23
CA ASN A 12 -2.03 14.76 -10.75
C ASN A 12 -2.85 15.80 -9.98
N ALA A 13 -4.15 15.54 -9.79
CA ALA A 13 -5.02 16.41 -9.02
C ALA A 13 -4.48 16.64 -7.60
N SER A 14 -3.95 15.59 -6.95
CA SER A 14 -3.33 15.70 -5.62
C SER A 14 -2.14 16.68 -5.61
N LYS A 15 -1.32 16.68 -6.66
CA LYS A 15 -0.19 17.60 -6.80
C LYS A 15 -0.66 19.03 -7.05
N GLU A 16 -1.64 19.21 -7.94
CA GLU A 16 -2.20 20.52 -8.32
C GLU A 16 -2.79 21.25 -7.11
N ILE A 17 -3.48 20.53 -6.22
CA ILE A 17 -4.02 21.13 -4.99
C ILE A 17 -2.99 21.30 -3.87
N GLY A 18 -1.71 21.09 -4.15
CA GLY A 18 -0.60 21.36 -3.24
C GLY A 18 -0.36 20.28 -2.17
N ALA A 19 -0.87 19.06 -2.34
CA ALA A 19 -0.58 18.00 -1.38
C ALA A 19 0.91 17.63 -1.41
N SER A 20 1.51 17.46 -0.24
CA SER A 20 2.90 16.96 -0.13
C SER A 20 2.99 15.43 -0.13
N MET A 21 1.87 14.75 0.10
CA MET A 21 1.82 13.30 0.30
C MET A 21 0.48 12.71 -0.11
N VAL A 22 0.53 11.51 -0.70
CA VAL A 22 -0.63 10.68 -1.03
C VAL A 22 -0.54 9.30 -0.38
N GLU A 23 -1.69 8.70 -0.12
CA GLU A 23 -1.83 7.29 0.24
C GLU A 23 -2.62 6.57 -0.85
N ILE A 24 -1.97 5.66 -1.56
CA ILE A 24 -2.57 4.94 -2.68
C ILE A 24 -3.45 3.81 -2.16
N HIS A 25 -4.72 3.82 -2.57
CA HIS A 25 -5.72 2.84 -2.18
C HIS A 25 -5.40 1.44 -2.74
N THR A 26 -5.10 0.49 -1.85
CA THR A 26 -4.77 -0.90 -2.20
C THR A 26 -5.92 -1.91 -2.04
N GLY A 27 -7.15 -1.47 -1.73
CA GLY A 27 -8.29 -2.36 -1.51
C GLY A 27 -8.67 -3.20 -2.74
N ARG A 28 -8.82 -2.63 -3.96
CA ARG A 28 -9.09 -3.45 -5.16
C ARG A 28 -8.04 -4.52 -5.41
N TYR A 29 -6.77 -4.22 -5.12
CA TYR A 29 -5.69 -5.21 -5.15
C TYR A 29 -5.87 -6.30 -4.07
N SER A 30 -6.30 -5.91 -2.88
CA SER A 30 -6.50 -6.80 -1.74
C SER A 30 -7.72 -7.72 -1.91
N ASP A 31 -8.78 -7.23 -2.55
CA ASP A 31 -10.06 -7.93 -2.72
C ASP A 31 -10.10 -8.86 -3.94
N THR A 32 -9.13 -8.71 -4.85
CA THR A 32 -9.04 -9.52 -6.07
C THR A 32 -8.04 -10.66 -5.96
N ARG A 33 -8.17 -11.66 -6.84
CA ARG A 33 -7.28 -12.83 -6.93
C ARG A 33 -6.83 -13.08 -8.38
N GLY A 34 -5.82 -13.94 -8.54
CA GLY A 34 -5.34 -14.40 -9.84
C GLY A 34 -4.98 -13.26 -10.80
N ARG A 35 -5.43 -13.38 -12.06
CA ARG A 35 -5.16 -12.38 -13.12
C ARG A 35 -5.66 -10.98 -12.77
N ARG A 36 -6.83 -10.86 -12.12
CA ARG A 36 -7.37 -9.55 -11.71
C ARG A 36 -6.47 -8.86 -10.68
N GLN A 37 -5.97 -9.61 -9.69
CA GLN A 37 -5.04 -9.06 -8.71
C GLN A 37 -3.74 -8.57 -9.34
N ALA A 38 -3.21 -9.29 -10.35
CA ALA A 38 -2.01 -8.87 -11.06
C ALA A 38 -2.23 -7.55 -11.83
N LEU A 39 -3.42 -7.36 -12.41
CA LEU A 39 -3.79 -6.11 -13.07
C LEU A 39 -3.90 -4.94 -12.08
N GLU A 40 -4.56 -5.15 -10.94
CA GLU A 40 -4.69 -4.11 -9.90
C GLU A 40 -3.32 -3.77 -9.28
N LEU A 41 -2.45 -4.75 -9.07
CA LEU A 41 -1.07 -4.52 -8.64
C LEU A 41 -0.30 -3.64 -9.65
N THR A 42 -0.52 -3.86 -10.94
CA THR A 42 0.11 -3.06 -11.99
C THR A 42 -0.36 -1.60 -11.94
N LYS A 43 -1.66 -1.37 -11.71
CA LYS A 43 -2.21 -0.01 -11.51
C LYS A 43 -1.58 0.67 -10.30
N VAL A 44 -1.52 -0.03 -9.16
CA VAL A 44 -0.89 0.49 -7.93
C VAL A 44 0.57 0.85 -8.16
N LYS A 45 1.36 -0.02 -8.81
CA LYS A 45 2.77 0.26 -9.15
C LYS A 45 2.92 1.52 -10.03
N LYS A 46 2.07 1.65 -11.05
CA LYS A 46 2.09 2.82 -11.95
C LYS A 46 1.76 4.12 -11.21
N ALA A 47 0.73 4.11 -10.36
CA ALA A 47 0.34 5.28 -9.57
C ALA A 47 1.42 5.68 -8.57
N ILE A 48 2.03 4.72 -7.86
CA ILE A 48 3.15 4.99 -6.94
C ILE A 48 4.34 5.59 -7.69
N LYS A 49 4.74 4.99 -8.83
CA LYS A 49 5.84 5.51 -9.64
C LYS A 49 5.58 6.96 -10.05
N MET A 50 4.40 7.24 -10.61
CA MET A 50 4.03 8.59 -11.05
C MET A 50 4.05 9.60 -9.90
N ALA A 51 3.47 9.24 -8.74
CA ALA A 51 3.43 10.12 -7.59
C ALA A 51 4.85 10.46 -7.10
N LEU A 52 5.75 9.48 -7.06
CA LEU A 52 7.17 9.71 -6.75
C LEU A 52 7.86 10.61 -7.78
N ASP A 53 7.63 10.37 -9.07
CA ASP A 53 8.24 11.14 -10.16
C ASP A 53 7.85 12.64 -10.11
N ILE A 54 6.64 12.96 -9.63
CA ILE A 54 6.18 14.35 -9.46
C ILE A 54 6.46 14.93 -8.06
N GLY A 55 7.30 14.24 -7.28
CA GLY A 55 7.79 14.70 -5.99
C GLY A 55 6.79 14.61 -4.84
N LEU A 56 5.77 13.75 -4.94
CA LEU A 56 4.90 13.44 -3.81
C LEU A 56 5.56 12.38 -2.93
N LEU A 57 5.40 12.51 -1.61
CA LEU A 57 5.62 11.40 -0.70
C LEU A 57 4.49 10.38 -0.88
N VAL A 58 4.79 9.08 -0.80
CA VAL A 58 3.80 8.03 -1.09
C VAL A 58 3.74 7.00 0.02
N ASN A 59 2.52 6.77 0.50
CA ASN A 59 2.12 5.66 1.36
C ASN A 59 1.13 4.73 0.64
N ALA A 60 0.83 3.58 1.23
CA ALA A 60 -0.26 2.68 0.84
C ALA A 60 -0.69 1.86 2.07
N GLY A 61 -1.74 1.04 1.99
CA GLY A 61 -2.02 0.15 3.14
C GLY A 61 -3.42 -0.46 3.23
N HIS A 62 -4.42 0.19 2.64
CA HIS A 62 -5.80 -0.27 2.72
C HIS A 62 -5.99 -1.71 2.21
N GLY A 63 -6.56 -2.59 3.04
CA GLY A 63 -6.81 -3.99 2.72
C GLY A 63 -5.58 -4.92 2.77
N LEU A 64 -4.37 -4.41 3.02
CA LEU A 64 -3.18 -5.25 3.07
C LEU A 64 -3.23 -6.22 4.25
N ASN A 65 -2.69 -7.42 4.04
CA ASN A 65 -2.67 -8.51 4.99
C ASN A 65 -1.40 -9.37 4.85
N TYR A 66 -1.30 -10.41 5.68
CA TYR A 66 -0.11 -11.25 5.80
C TYR A 66 0.24 -12.06 4.53
N SER A 67 -0.66 -12.21 3.57
CA SER A 67 -0.40 -12.93 2.32
C SER A 67 -0.09 -12.03 1.13
N ASN A 68 -0.62 -10.79 1.12
CA ASN A 68 -0.51 -9.88 -0.04
C ASN A 68 0.51 -8.74 0.16
N VAL A 69 0.87 -8.39 1.40
CA VAL A 69 1.67 -7.19 1.71
C VAL A 69 3.03 -7.14 1.00
N LYS A 70 3.67 -8.31 0.78
CA LYS A 70 5.03 -8.38 0.23
C LYS A 70 5.15 -7.71 -1.14
N LYS A 71 4.16 -7.88 -2.02
CA LYS A 71 4.21 -7.34 -3.39
C LYS A 71 4.12 -5.80 -3.41
N ILE A 72 3.44 -5.21 -2.44
CA ILE A 72 3.39 -3.75 -2.26
C ILE A 72 4.66 -3.25 -1.56
N ALA A 73 5.12 -3.96 -0.53
CA ALA A 73 6.35 -3.60 0.18
C ALA A 73 7.61 -3.60 -0.70
N ALA A 74 7.61 -4.39 -1.78
CA ALA A 74 8.68 -4.45 -2.77
C ALA A 74 8.78 -3.20 -3.66
N ILE A 75 7.78 -2.32 -3.64
CA ILE A 75 7.79 -1.09 -4.45
C ILE A 75 8.72 -0.07 -3.79
N LYS A 76 9.79 0.31 -4.49
CA LYS A 76 10.78 1.29 -4.02
C LYS A 76 10.14 2.69 -3.88
N GLY A 77 10.64 3.47 -2.93
CA GLY A 77 10.21 4.86 -2.71
C GLY A 77 8.99 5.03 -1.78
N LEU A 78 8.30 3.95 -1.41
CA LEU A 78 7.24 4.03 -0.39
C LEU A 78 7.81 4.44 0.98
N ARG A 79 7.21 5.45 1.59
CA ARG A 79 7.56 5.93 2.93
C ARG A 79 7.04 4.98 4.01
N GLY A 80 5.80 4.49 3.88
CA GLY A 80 5.17 3.62 4.87
C GLY A 80 4.01 2.80 4.32
N LEU A 81 3.64 1.76 5.08
CA LEU A 81 2.43 0.97 4.86
C LEU A 81 1.52 1.09 6.08
N TYR A 82 0.30 1.60 5.89
CA TYR A 82 -0.66 1.85 6.96
C TYR A 82 -1.71 0.73 7.01
N ILE A 83 -1.46 -0.23 7.89
CA ILE A 83 -2.20 -1.50 7.95
C ILE A 83 -2.93 -1.56 9.29
N GLY A 84 -4.27 -1.68 9.24
CA GLY A 84 -5.13 -1.72 10.42
C GLY A 84 -5.77 -3.09 10.64
N HIS A 85 -6.94 -3.29 10.01
CA HIS A 85 -7.83 -4.43 10.25
C HIS A 85 -7.10 -5.78 10.32
N SER A 86 -6.25 -6.11 9.34
CA SER A 86 -5.59 -7.42 9.30
C SER A 86 -4.66 -7.68 10.50
N ILE A 87 -4.01 -6.65 11.05
CA ILE A 87 -3.19 -6.77 12.26
C ILE A 87 -4.08 -7.03 13.47
N VAL A 88 -5.17 -6.28 13.62
CA VAL A 88 -6.13 -6.47 14.72
C VAL A 88 -6.75 -7.87 14.66
N SER A 89 -7.22 -8.31 13.49
CA SER A 89 -7.78 -9.66 13.31
C SER A 89 -6.78 -10.76 13.65
N ARG A 90 -5.50 -10.59 13.30
CA ARG A 90 -4.43 -11.53 13.68
C ARG A 90 -4.16 -11.49 15.19
N ALA A 91 -4.17 -10.30 15.79
CA ALA A 91 -3.87 -10.08 17.20
C ALA A 91 -4.88 -10.78 18.14
N VAL A 92 -6.13 -10.97 17.72
CA VAL A 92 -7.12 -11.74 18.49
C VAL A 92 -6.62 -13.16 18.81
N PHE A 93 -5.79 -13.75 17.94
CA PHE A 93 -5.29 -15.12 18.11
C PHE A 93 -3.92 -15.20 18.75
N ILE A 94 -3.03 -14.23 18.49
CA ILE A 94 -1.61 -14.33 18.86
C ILE A 94 -1.10 -13.16 19.72
N GLY A 95 -1.97 -12.21 20.06
CA GLY A 95 -1.62 -10.95 20.73
C GLY A 95 -1.05 -9.89 19.78
N MET A 96 -1.24 -8.63 20.16
CA MET A 96 -0.89 -7.46 19.34
C MET A 96 0.60 -7.40 18.99
N GLU A 97 1.48 -7.66 19.97
CA GLU A 97 2.92 -7.59 19.77
C GLU A 97 3.40 -8.58 18.70
N LYS A 98 2.96 -9.84 18.78
CA LYS A 98 3.32 -10.87 17.79
C LYS A 98 2.75 -10.53 16.41
N ALA A 99 1.49 -10.08 16.34
CA ALA A 99 0.86 -9.69 15.09
C ALA A 99 1.62 -8.57 14.36
N VAL A 100 2.04 -7.52 15.09
CA VAL A 100 2.84 -6.41 14.54
C VAL A 100 4.23 -6.89 14.11
N LYS A 101 4.93 -7.69 14.93
CA LYS A 101 6.25 -8.26 14.60
C LYS A 101 6.19 -9.12 13.33
N GLU A 102 5.19 -9.97 13.19
CA GLU A 102 4.98 -10.79 12.00
C GLU A 102 4.77 -9.93 10.75
N MET A 103 3.90 -8.91 10.81
CA MET A 103 3.66 -8.00 9.68
C MET A 103 4.94 -7.25 9.28
N LYS A 104 5.67 -6.71 10.26
CA LYS A 104 6.94 -6.01 10.03
C LYS A 104 7.99 -6.92 9.36
N ARG A 105 8.05 -8.20 9.74
CA ARG A 105 8.94 -9.19 9.10
C ARG A 105 8.60 -9.38 7.63
N LEU A 106 7.30 -9.49 7.29
CA LEU A 106 6.85 -9.65 5.91
C LEU A 106 7.16 -8.42 5.06
N ILE A 107 6.95 -7.22 5.61
CA ILE A 107 7.31 -5.96 4.95
C ILE A 107 8.82 -5.91 4.69
N LYS A 108 9.65 -6.24 5.67
CA LYS A 108 11.12 -6.29 5.50
C LYS A 108 11.54 -7.32 4.45
N ALA A 109 10.90 -8.49 4.42
CA ALA A 109 11.17 -9.53 3.44
C ALA A 109 10.77 -9.11 2.01
N GLY A 110 9.72 -8.32 1.84
CA GLY A 110 9.33 -7.80 0.52
C GLY A 110 10.24 -6.70 -0.01
N LYS A 111 10.94 -5.96 0.87
CA LYS A 111 11.90 -4.91 0.48
C LYS A 111 13.26 -5.45 0.00
N ARG A 112 13.55 -6.73 0.22
CA ARG A 112 14.76 -7.41 -0.25
C ARG A 112 14.57 -7.87 -1.68
#